data_AF-A0A0W0FX24-F1
#
_entry.id   AF-A0A0W0FX24-F1
#
_cell.length_a   1.000
_cell.length_b   1.000
_cell.length_c   1.000
_cell.angle_alpha   90.00
_cell.angle_beta   90.00
_cell.angle_gamma   90.00
#
_symmetry.space_group_name_H-M   'P 1'
#
loop_
_entity.id
_entity.type
_entity.pdbx_description
1 polymer ?
#
loop_
_entity_poly.entity_id
_entity_poly.type
_entity_poly.pdbx_seq_one_letter_code
_entity_poly.pdbx_strand_id
1 'polypeptide(L)'
;MLVRATTRARHVPRTLITLSCSQVRPERSYATDANRPATFKQKSKDTKFKKGFSRKNRISFFRTISPNQLPQPIFKSQQRSSLELPAFTPKFVTEDNVGKAAHFEQLENDPIKYFGTPRNILLEYRLLSQRASVIRDVTVGAARLLDEAEGKTSDKTRVVMTGRPGSGKSTLLIQAVRYALAKDWVVIYIPRARQTVNSSTAYSYDLRTQTYLQPQFAHQTLRRLLAVNKRILSELKMSSRLTLEKREIQAGTSLAELADLGVQDGIGTAAQGALAPVILDTFMTELGKRKTPVLLAIDDFQCLYTPQTLYRDPHFSRIRPYHLSVPRLFLEYASGKRSFGAGAILGAISHDPEWQIPVELRDALQLGPDMWDLCASSESGGGGAKSAIAGPWEKKNKTLQEYARGLENLELPKGFTLPEAATAFEVWRKDGGILGNPTDELFLSKYTESGGNPRDFIWNGLLFALEGVPPSLEEVSSAPWPHLREVTLS
;
A
#
# COMPACT_ATOMS: atom_id res chain seq x y z
N MET A 1 -0.82 -57.37 26.63
CA MET A 1 0.41 -56.56 26.50
C MET A 1 0.20 -55.52 25.41
N LEU A 2 -0.08 -54.27 25.77
CA LEU A 2 -0.27 -53.16 24.85
C LEU A 2 0.48 -51.96 25.44
N VAL A 3 1.68 -51.71 24.92
CA VAL A 3 2.59 -50.67 25.40
C VAL A 3 2.20 -49.34 24.74
N ARG A 4 1.76 -48.39 25.56
CA ARG A 4 1.57 -46.98 25.17
C ARG A 4 2.93 -46.33 24.96
N ALA A 5 3.26 -45.97 23.72
CA ALA A 5 4.39 -45.10 23.41
C ALA A 5 4.02 -43.65 23.76
N THR A 6 4.64 -43.12 24.81
CA THR A 6 4.59 -41.70 25.19
C THR A 6 5.84 -41.02 24.66
N THR A 7 5.72 -40.23 23.60
CA THR A 7 6.81 -39.38 23.09
C THR A 7 6.82 -38.05 23.85
N ARG A 8 7.68 -37.96 24.87
CA ARG A 8 8.08 -36.71 25.52
C ARG A 8 8.88 -35.86 24.53
N ALA A 9 8.37 -34.69 24.17
CA ALA A 9 9.15 -33.65 23.51
C ALA A 9 10.20 -33.11 24.48
N ARG A 10 11.49 -33.30 24.16
CA ARG A 10 12.61 -32.69 24.89
C ARG A 10 12.67 -31.20 24.55
N HIS A 11 12.46 -30.37 25.56
CA HIS A 11 12.77 -28.94 25.54
C HIS A 11 14.29 -28.77 25.46
N VAL A 12 14.80 -28.21 24.37
CA VAL A 12 16.18 -27.74 24.28
C VAL A 12 16.22 -26.31 24.82
N PRO A 13 16.99 -26.00 25.87
CA PRO A 13 17.12 -24.64 26.37
C PRO A 13 17.96 -23.82 25.37
N ARG A 14 17.36 -22.74 24.85
CA ARG A 14 18.10 -21.70 24.13
C ARG A 14 18.94 -20.92 25.14
N THR A 15 20.24 -21.15 25.13
CA THR A 15 21.23 -20.31 25.80
C THR A 15 21.18 -18.91 25.19
N LEU A 16 20.80 -17.93 26.00
CA LEU A 16 20.89 -16.51 25.70
C LEU A 16 22.37 -16.12 25.75
N ILE A 17 22.99 -15.96 24.58
CA ILE A 17 24.27 -15.27 24.46
C ILE A 17 23.97 -13.78 24.58
N THR A 18 24.21 -13.21 25.76
CA THR A 18 24.26 -11.76 25.96
C THR A 18 25.56 -11.22 25.37
N LEU A 19 25.50 -10.65 24.17
CA LEU A 19 26.55 -9.78 23.67
C LEU A 19 26.27 -8.35 24.17
N SER A 20 27.03 -7.94 25.17
CA SER A 20 27.16 -6.53 25.55
C SER A 20 27.91 -5.79 24.45
N CYS A 21 27.18 -5.03 23.63
CA CYS A 21 27.79 -4.10 22.68
C CYS A 21 27.48 -2.66 23.13
N SER A 22 28.43 -2.11 23.89
CA SER A 22 28.56 -0.68 24.16
C SER A 22 29.34 -0.03 23.02
N GLN A 23 28.65 0.32 21.92
CA GLN A 23 29.21 1.20 20.90
C GLN A 23 28.17 2.22 20.41
N VAL A 24 28.64 3.46 20.34
CA VAL A 24 27.92 4.71 20.16
C VAL A 24 27.20 4.74 18.81
N ARG A 25 25.89 4.92 18.85
CA ARG A 25 25.05 5.12 17.66
C ARG A 25 25.16 6.57 17.20
N PRO A 26 25.45 6.88 15.93
CA PRO A 26 25.19 8.21 15.39
C PRO A 26 23.66 8.37 15.25
N GLU A 27 23.07 9.23 16.07
CA GLU A 27 21.67 9.61 15.96
C GLU A 27 21.45 10.42 14.69
N ARG A 28 20.64 9.90 13.77
CA ARG A 28 20.31 10.53 12.49
C ARG A 28 19.03 11.33 12.63
N SER A 29 19.16 12.64 12.48
CA SER A 29 18.07 13.62 12.50
C SER A 29 17.38 13.69 11.13
N TYR A 30 16.07 13.90 11.15
CA TYR A 30 15.23 14.02 9.96
C TYR A 30 14.55 15.39 9.99
N ALA A 31 14.64 16.17 8.91
CA ALA A 31 14.09 17.51 8.80
C ALA A 31 13.32 17.70 7.48
N THR A 32 12.23 18.46 7.54
CA THR A 32 11.53 19.02 6.36
C THR A 32 11.34 20.51 6.59
N ASP A 33 11.55 21.33 5.55
CA ASP A 33 11.40 22.79 5.61
C ASP A 33 9.95 23.22 5.85
N ALA A 34 9.77 24.15 6.79
CA ALA A 34 8.48 24.77 7.07
C ALA A 34 8.64 26.29 6.99
N ASN A 35 8.39 26.84 5.81
CA ASN A 35 8.23 28.28 5.62
C ASN A 35 6.81 28.69 6.05
N ARG A 36 6.62 29.00 7.34
CA ARG A 36 5.50 29.84 7.85
C ARG A 36 5.97 30.68 9.05
N PRO A 37 5.78 32.01 9.05
CA PRO A 37 6.18 32.84 10.17
C PRO A 37 5.25 32.60 11.37
N ALA A 38 5.85 32.32 12.53
CA ALA A 38 5.14 32.11 13.78
C ALA A 38 4.72 33.46 14.39
N THR A 39 3.42 33.77 14.39
CA THR A 39 2.86 34.87 15.17
C THR A 39 2.85 34.52 16.67
N PHE A 40 3.48 35.40 17.44
CA PHE A 40 3.57 35.40 18.90
C PHE A 40 2.21 35.69 19.54
N LYS A 41 1.74 34.82 20.46
CA LYS A 41 0.62 35.13 21.38
C LYS A 41 1.05 34.94 22.83
N GLN A 42 0.80 36.00 23.61
CA GLN A 42 1.15 36.17 25.01
C GLN A 42 0.50 35.13 25.93
N LYS A 43 1.24 34.74 26.98
CA LYS A 43 0.79 33.89 28.09
C LYS A 43 -0.22 34.63 28.96
N SER A 44 -1.34 33.98 29.27
CA SER A 44 -2.07 34.20 30.53
C SER A 44 -2.00 32.94 31.40
N LYS A 45 -1.94 33.15 32.71
CA LYS A 45 -1.70 32.14 33.75
C LYS A 45 -3.00 31.47 34.21
N ASP A 46 -2.79 30.27 34.75
CA ASP A 46 -3.61 29.51 35.69
C ASP A 46 -4.85 28.76 35.18
N THR A 47 -4.72 27.43 35.14
CA THR A 47 -5.41 26.54 36.09
C THR A 47 -4.89 25.10 35.95
N LYS A 48 -4.45 24.54 37.08
CA LYS A 48 -3.97 23.16 37.20
C LYS A 48 -5.14 22.18 37.08
N PHE A 49 -5.28 21.53 35.94
CA PHE A 49 -6.04 20.27 35.83
C PHE A 49 -5.09 19.14 35.45
N LYS A 50 -4.95 18.16 36.36
CA LYS A 50 -4.30 16.87 36.14
C LYS A 50 -5.00 16.15 34.97
N LYS A 51 -4.47 16.25 33.75
CA LYS A 51 -4.87 15.37 32.64
C LYS A 51 -4.07 14.08 32.76
N GLY A 52 -4.77 13.02 33.18
CA GLY A 52 -4.29 11.65 33.11
C GLY A 52 -3.80 11.31 31.71
N PHE A 53 -2.78 10.46 31.67
CA PHE A 53 -2.16 9.92 30.46
C PHE A 53 -3.20 9.55 29.40
N SER A 54 -3.33 10.38 28.38
CA SER A 54 -4.17 10.07 27.22
C SER A 54 -3.52 8.92 26.45
N ARG A 55 -4.19 7.76 26.41
CA ARG A 55 -3.80 6.56 25.65
C ARG A 55 -3.75 6.76 24.11
N LYS A 56 -3.81 8.00 23.59
CA LYS A 56 -3.72 8.33 22.16
C LYS A 56 -2.30 8.27 21.58
N ASN A 57 -1.27 8.08 22.39
CA ASN A 57 0.13 8.03 21.94
C ASN A 57 0.71 6.61 21.77
N ARG A 58 -0.10 5.54 21.79
CA ARG A 58 0.36 4.15 21.59
C ARG A 58 0.40 3.69 20.13
N ILE A 59 0.64 4.61 19.20
CA ILE A 59 1.25 4.24 17.93
C ILE A 59 2.42 5.20 17.81
N SER A 60 3.63 4.68 18.02
CA SER A 60 4.90 5.34 17.71
C SER A 60 4.98 5.56 16.20
N PHE A 61 4.18 6.51 15.71
CA PHE A 61 4.45 7.17 14.45
C PHE A 61 5.74 7.94 14.68
N PHE A 62 6.86 7.42 14.17
CA PHE A 62 8.09 8.19 14.00
C PHE A 62 7.74 9.46 13.23
N ARG A 63 7.53 10.56 13.95
CA ARG A 63 7.45 11.91 13.40
C ARG A 63 8.84 12.49 13.53
N THR A 64 9.33 13.04 12.43
CA THR A 64 10.62 13.69 12.36
C THR A 64 10.61 14.92 13.27
N ILE A 65 11.69 15.12 14.03
CA ILE A 65 11.85 16.28 14.93
C ILE A 65 12.19 17.48 14.05
N SER A 66 11.53 18.63 14.24
CA SER A 66 11.82 19.80 13.39
C SER A 66 13.28 20.25 13.55
N PRO A 67 13.96 20.71 12.49
CA PRO A 67 15.38 21.12 12.56
C PRO A 67 15.62 22.23 13.60
N ASN A 68 14.63 23.09 13.84
CA ASN A 68 14.68 24.13 14.88
C ASN A 68 14.78 23.58 16.31
N GLN A 69 14.40 22.32 16.53
CA GLN A 69 14.48 21.64 17.83
C GLN A 69 15.81 20.90 18.03
N LEU A 70 16.72 20.93 17.05
CA LEU A 70 18.01 20.25 17.07
C LEU A 70 19.17 21.26 16.89
N PRO A 71 19.44 22.11 17.90
CA PRO A 71 20.43 23.18 17.79
C PRO A 71 21.89 22.69 17.77
N GLN A 72 22.14 21.47 18.27
CA GLN A 72 23.50 20.93 18.41
C GLN A 72 24.13 20.67 17.02
N PRO A 73 25.40 21.03 16.80
CA PRO A 73 26.08 20.87 15.51
C PRO A 73 26.20 19.41 15.07
N ILE A 74 26.18 18.46 16.01
CA ILE A 74 26.18 17.02 15.72
C ILE A 74 24.94 16.57 14.94
N PHE A 75 23.78 17.23 15.18
CA PHE A 75 22.53 16.97 14.47
C PHE A 75 22.38 17.77 13.18
N LYS A 76 23.36 18.65 12.88
CA LYS A 76 23.50 19.37 11.61
C LYS A 76 24.45 18.64 10.66
N SER A 77 24.77 17.38 10.93
CA SER A 77 25.59 16.56 10.04
C SER A 77 24.86 16.35 8.72
N GLN A 78 25.43 16.94 7.65
CA GLN A 78 24.97 16.92 6.26
C GLN A 78 23.53 17.43 6.07
N GLN A 79 23.37 18.72 5.74
CA GLN A 79 22.14 19.19 5.12
C GLN A 79 21.88 18.31 3.88
N ARG A 80 20.83 17.48 3.93
CA ARG A 80 20.43 16.69 2.76
C ARG A 80 20.15 17.68 1.63
N SER A 81 20.81 17.49 0.48
CA SER A 81 20.41 18.19 -0.74
C SER A 81 18.95 17.85 -1.02
N SER A 82 18.10 18.88 -1.12
CA SER A 82 16.72 18.69 -1.54
C SER A 82 16.72 18.05 -2.92
N LEU A 83 16.03 16.92 -3.08
CA LEU A 83 15.89 16.28 -4.38
C LEU A 83 15.15 17.22 -5.35
N GLU A 84 15.83 17.63 -6.41
CA GLU A 84 15.22 18.35 -7.53
C GLU A 84 14.82 17.34 -8.60
N LEU A 85 13.57 16.89 -8.53
CA LEU A 85 12.98 15.97 -9.51
C LEU A 85 11.84 16.69 -10.25
N PRO A 86 11.50 16.25 -11.47
CA PRO A 86 10.29 16.72 -12.16
C PRO A 86 9.03 16.13 -11.52
N ALA A 87 7.92 16.86 -11.60
CA ALA A 87 6.63 16.42 -11.07
C ALA A 87 6.01 15.30 -11.92
N PHE A 88 5.44 14.29 -11.25
CA PHE A 88 4.71 13.21 -11.88
C PHE A 88 3.36 13.72 -12.42
N THR A 89 3.35 14.10 -13.71
CA THR A 89 2.17 14.60 -14.42
C THR A 89 1.93 13.77 -15.69
N PRO A 90 0.71 13.74 -16.24
CA PRO A 90 0.42 12.98 -17.46
C PRO A 90 1.33 13.35 -18.64
N LYS A 91 1.74 14.62 -18.73
CA LYS A 91 2.68 15.11 -19.75
C LYS A 91 4.08 14.53 -19.62
N PHE A 92 4.47 14.15 -18.41
CA PHE A 92 5.80 13.60 -18.12
C PHE A 92 5.85 12.07 -18.27
N VAL A 93 4.70 11.39 -18.20
CA VAL A 93 4.60 9.93 -18.39
C VAL A 93 4.56 9.61 -19.89
N THR A 94 5.72 9.68 -20.55
CA THR A 94 5.93 9.36 -21.97
C THR A 94 7.04 8.32 -22.13
N GLU A 95 7.13 7.69 -23.31
CA GLU A 95 8.18 6.70 -23.61
C GLU A 95 9.60 7.29 -23.48
N ASP A 96 9.79 8.56 -23.82
CA ASP A 96 11.08 9.26 -23.72
C ASP A 96 11.59 9.44 -22.28
N ASN A 97 10.69 9.29 -21.30
CA ASN A 97 10.97 9.45 -19.88
C ASN A 97 11.02 8.10 -19.14
N VAL A 98 10.95 6.97 -19.85
CA VAL A 98 11.18 5.65 -19.27
C VAL A 98 12.60 5.59 -18.71
N GLY A 99 12.72 5.10 -17.48
CA GLY A 99 13.96 5.07 -16.71
C GLY A 99 14.20 6.29 -15.83
N LYS A 100 13.49 7.42 -16.04
CA LYS A 100 13.68 8.65 -15.23
C LYS A 100 12.86 8.63 -13.94
N ALA A 101 13.30 9.36 -12.92
CA ALA A 101 12.57 9.53 -11.68
C ALA A 101 11.69 10.78 -11.70
N ALA A 102 10.51 10.70 -11.09
CA ALA A 102 9.60 11.80 -10.87
C ALA A 102 9.14 11.85 -9.42
N HIS A 103 8.91 13.05 -8.88
CA HIS A 103 8.31 13.20 -7.56
C HIS A 103 6.79 13.34 -7.62
N PHE A 104 6.11 12.91 -6.57
CA PHE A 104 4.70 13.15 -6.35
C PHE A 104 4.52 14.49 -5.64
N GLU A 105 3.84 15.42 -6.29
CA GLU A 105 3.51 16.71 -5.71
C GLU A 105 2.55 16.56 -4.51
N GLN A 106 2.77 17.39 -3.50
CA GLN A 106 1.93 17.45 -2.31
C GLN A 106 0.66 18.28 -2.60
N LEU A 107 -0.41 17.60 -2.99
CA LEU A 107 -1.71 18.23 -3.20
C LEU A 107 -2.54 18.27 -1.90
N GLU A 108 -3.49 19.19 -1.81
CA GLU A 108 -4.42 19.26 -0.67
C GLU A 108 -5.27 17.99 -0.54
N ASN A 109 -5.65 17.39 -1.67
CA ASN A 109 -6.41 16.16 -1.84
C ASN A 109 -5.53 14.93 -2.16
N ASP A 110 -4.31 14.89 -1.62
CA ASP A 110 -3.33 13.84 -1.91
C ASP A 110 -3.82 12.42 -1.52
N PRO A 111 -4.00 11.49 -2.49
CA PRO A 111 -4.49 10.13 -2.27
C PRO A 111 -3.54 9.32 -1.39
N ILE A 112 -2.22 9.57 -1.46
CA ILE A 112 -1.24 8.88 -0.62
C ILE A 112 -1.50 9.18 0.86
N LYS A 113 -1.94 10.39 1.17
CA LYS A 113 -2.26 10.84 2.53
C LYS A 113 -3.61 10.31 3.03
N TYR A 114 -4.66 10.40 2.21
CA TYR A 114 -6.02 10.06 2.65
C TYR A 114 -6.34 8.57 2.53
N PHE A 115 -6.11 7.96 1.37
CA PHE A 115 -6.31 6.51 1.22
C PHE A 115 -5.29 5.72 2.02
N GLY A 116 -4.06 6.24 2.08
CA GLY A 116 -2.91 5.58 2.68
C GLY A 116 -2.19 4.72 1.65
N THR A 117 -1.02 4.21 2.02
CA THR A 117 -0.21 3.33 1.18
C THR A 117 0.31 2.14 1.99
N PRO A 118 0.73 1.05 1.33
CA PRO A 118 1.42 -0.05 1.99
C PRO A 118 2.61 0.43 2.82
N ARG A 119 2.84 -0.21 3.98
CA ARG A 119 3.82 0.21 4.98
C ARG A 119 5.24 0.40 4.41
N ASN A 120 5.71 -0.49 3.54
CA ASN A 120 7.08 -0.42 3.01
C ASN A 120 7.25 0.83 2.14
N ILE A 121 6.33 1.07 1.21
CA ILE A 121 6.29 2.27 0.35
C ILE A 121 6.18 3.54 1.21
N LEU A 122 5.34 3.51 2.24
CA LEU A 122 5.20 4.62 3.18
C LEU A 122 6.52 4.91 3.94
N LEU A 123 7.30 3.89 4.28
CA LEU A 123 8.61 4.07 4.90
C LEU A 123 9.62 4.67 3.92
N GLU A 124 9.67 4.17 2.67
CA GLU A 124 10.51 4.75 1.62
C GLU A 124 10.22 6.24 1.40
N TYR A 125 8.94 6.61 1.27
CA TYR A 125 8.50 8.00 1.15
C TYR A 125 8.79 8.88 2.38
N ARG A 126 9.06 8.29 3.55
CA ARG A 126 9.48 9.02 4.75
C ARG A 126 10.99 9.14 4.87
N LEU A 127 11.72 8.20 4.28
CA LEU A 127 13.17 8.22 4.25
C LEU A 127 13.67 9.24 3.24
N LEU A 128 13.02 9.35 2.08
CA LEU A 128 13.32 10.36 1.06
C LEU A 128 12.84 11.75 1.47
N SER A 129 13.57 12.80 1.09
CA SER A 129 13.13 14.20 1.26
C SER A 129 11.84 14.51 0.49
N GLN A 130 11.70 13.94 -0.71
CA GLN A 130 10.52 14.01 -1.55
C GLN A 130 10.02 12.62 -1.92
N ARG A 131 8.70 12.46 -2.04
CA ARG A 131 8.11 11.18 -2.45
C ARG A 131 8.37 11.00 -3.93
N ALA A 132 9.23 10.06 -4.29
CA ALA A 132 9.61 9.83 -5.68
C ALA A 132 9.33 8.39 -6.14
N SER A 133 9.21 8.22 -7.44
CA SER A 133 9.16 6.92 -8.08
C SER A 133 9.79 6.98 -9.47
N VAL A 134 10.32 5.84 -9.93
CA VAL A 134 10.87 5.70 -11.28
C VAL A 134 9.73 5.41 -12.26
N ILE A 135 9.77 6.06 -13.42
CA ILE A 135 8.88 5.79 -14.55
C ILE A 135 9.42 4.57 -15.29
N ARG A 136 8.62 3.52 -15.37
CA ARG A 136 8.97 2.29 -16.06
C ARG A 136 8.15 2.17 -17.33
N ASP A 137 8.55 1.26 -18.21
CA ASP A 137 7.78 0.95 -19.41
C ASP A 137 6.32 0.57 -19.07
N VAL A 138 6.12 -0.28 -18.06
CA VAL A 138 4.78 -0.62 -17.54
C VAL A 138 4.00 0.56 -16.98
N THR A 139 4.65 1.63 -16.52
CA THR A 139 3.98 2.85 -16.07
C THR A 139 3.35 3.58 -17.26
N VAL A 140 4.07 3.64 -18.39
CA VAL A 140 3.56 4.22 -19.64
C VAL A 140 2.45 3.33 -20.22
N GLY A 141 2.62 2.00 -20.19
CA GLY A 141 1.57 1.05 -20.58
C GLY A 141 0.30 1.19 -19.76
N ALA A 142 0.42 1.33 -18.43
CA ALA A 142 -0.73 1.55 -17.55
C ALA A 142 -1.40 2.92 -17.79
N ALA A 143 -0.63 3.96 -18.10
CA ALA A 143 -1.16 5.28 -18.47
C ALA A 143 -1.97 5.22 -19.78
N ARG A 144 -1.44 4.56 -20.82
CA ARG A 144 -2.15 4.33 -22.09
C ARG A 144 -3.46 3.59 -21.90
N LEU A 145 -3.45 2.55 -21.06
CA LEU A 145 -4.63 1.79 -20.71
C LEU A 145 -5.71 2.66 -20.04
N LEU A 146 -5.30 3.57 -19.13
CA LEU A 146 -6.24 4.52 -18.52
C LEU A 146 -6.78 5.53 -19.54
N ASP A 147 -5.95 6.00 -20.47
CA ASP A 147 -6.37 6.92 -21.53
C ASP A 147 -7.44 6.30 -22.43
N GLU A 148 -7.26 5.02 -22.80
CA GLU A 148 -8.25 4.29 -23.57
C GLU A 148 -9.55 4.02 -22.78
N ALA A 149 -9.45 3.86 -21.47
CA ALA A 149 -10.57 3.57 -20.60
C ALA A 149 -11.46 4.79 -20.31
N GLU A 150 -10.98 6.00 -20.61
CA GLU A 150 -11.75 7.25 -20.44
C GLU A 150 -13.06 7.24 -21.24
N GLY A 151 -13.03 6.66 -22.45
CA GLY A 151 -14.19 6.57 -23.35
C GLY A 151 -14.91 5.21 -23.35
N LYS A 152 -14.42 4.22 -22.59
CA LYS A 152 -14.93 2.85 -22.59
C LYS A 152 -15.57 2.52 -21.23
N THR A 153 -16.61 1.69 -21.25
CA THR A 153 -17.20 1.12 -20.03
C THR A 153 -16.16 0.31 -19.26
N SER A 154 -16.17 0.39 -17.93
CA SER A 154 -15.17 -0.30 -17.10
C SER A 154 -15.17 -1.82 -17.22
N ASP A 155 -16.24 -2.39 -17.78
CA ASP A 155 -16.34 -3.80 -18.17
C ASP A 155 -15.26 -4.22 -19.18
N LYS A 156 -14.79 -3.28 -20.01
CA LYS A 156 -13.74 -3.55 -21.00
C LYS A 156 -12.32 -3.36 -20.46
N THR A 157 -12.17 -2.78 -19.27
CA THR A 157 -10.86 -2.45 -18.71
C THR A 157 -10.79 -2.91 -17.26
N ARG A 158 -10.59 -4.22 -17.10
CA ARG A 158 -10.47 -4.89 -15.79
C ARG A 158 -9.15 -5.63 -15.74
N VAL A 159 -8.15 -4.96 -15.20
CA VAL A 159 -6.76 -5.39 -15.31
C VAL A 159 -6.17 -5.68 -13.95
N VAL A 160 -5.49 -6.80 -13.83
CA VAL A 160 -4.83 -7.23 -12.60
C VAL A 160 -3.32 -7.25 -12.82
N MET A 161 -2.60 -6.45 -12.04
CA MET A 161 -1.16 -6.37 -12.03
C MET A 161 -0.57 -7.60 -11.33
N THR A 162 0.27 -8.34 -12.05
CA THR A 162 0.92 -9.56 -11.56
C THR A 162 2.44 -9.50 -11.71
N GLY A 163 3.16 -10.46 -11.14
CA GLY A 163 4.61 -10.55 -11.21
C GLY A 163 5.27 -10.92 -9.88
N ARG A 164 6.60 -11.06 -9.89
CA ARG A 164 7.42 -11.51 -8.74
C ARG A 164 7.21 -10.64 -7.48
N PRO A 165 7.27 -11.21 -6.26
CA PRO A 165 7.19 -10.42 -5.02
C PRO A 165 8.27 -9.32 -4.99
N GLY A 166 7.88 -8.08 -4.68
CA GLY A 166 8.81 -6.95 -4.68
C GLY A 166 8.98 -6.22 -6.02
N SER A 167 8.35 -6.69 -7.11
CA SER A 167 8.46 -6.08 -8.45
C SER A 167 7.90 -4.65 -8.61
N GLY A 168 7.25 -4.09 -7.59
CA GLY A 168 6.70 -2.72 -7.63
C GLY A 168 5.21 -2.61 -8.00
N LYS A 169 4.42 -3.70 -7.92
CA LYS A 169 2.97 -3.71 -8.24
C LYS A 169 2.17 -2.63 -7.51
N SER A 170 2.32 -2.54 -6.19
CA SER A 170 1.63 -1.53 -5.38
C SER A 170 2.07 -0.10 -5.74
N THR A 171 3.34 0.09 -6.11
CA THR A 171 3.85 1.40 -6.56
C THR A 171 3.25 1.79 -7.91
N LEU A 172 3.16 0.84 -8.84
CA LEU A 172 2.50 1.05 -10.14
C LEU A 172 1.01 1.40 -9.97
N LEU A 173 0.33 0.74 -9.03
CA LEU A 173 -1.07 1.06 -8.71
C LEU A 173 -1.21 2.49 -8.15
N ILE A 174 -0.28 2.95 -7.30
CA ILE A 174 -0.25 4.33 -6.80
C ILE A 174 0.05 5.32 -7.93
N GLN A 175 0.95 5.00 -8.86
CA GLN A 175 1.22 5.81 -10.05
C GLN A 175 -0.05 5.96 -10.90
N ALA A 176 -0.80 4.87 -11.13
CA ALA A 176 -2.08 4.90 -11.84
C ALA A 176 -3.14 5.76 -11.14
N VAL A 177 -3.26 5.63 -9.80
CA VAL A 177 -4.13 6.48 -8.97
C VAL A 177 -3.75 7.97 -9.11
N ARG A 178 -2.46 8.29 -9.12
CA ARG A 178 -1.98 9.67 -9.26
C ARG A 178 -2.23 10.22 -10.66
N TYR A 179 -2.03 9.40 -11.67
CA TYR A 179 -2.29 9.71 -13.06
C TYR A 179 -3.78 10.02 -13.30
N ALA A 180 -4.68 9.16 -12.81
CA ALA A 180 -6.12 9.37 -12.91
C ALA A 180 -6.58 10.62 -12.16
N LEU A 181 -6.03 10.91 -10.98
CA LEU A 181 -6.36 12.14 -10.25
C LEU A 181 -5.91 13.40 -11.02
N ALA A 182 -4.75 13.35 -11.69
CA ALA A 182 -4.27 14.47 -12.50
C ALA A 182 -5.12 14.71 -13.77
N LYS A 183 -5.92 13.72 -14.19
CA LYS A 183 -6.92 13.81 -15.26
C LYS A 183 -8.33 14.12 -14.75
N ASP A 184 -8.48 14.48 -13.48
CA ASP A 184 -9.77 14.79 -12.85
C ASP A 184 -10.77 13.62 -12.86
N TRP A 185 -10.28 12.38 -12.74
CA TRP A 185 -11.14 11.20 -12.56
C TRP A 185 -11.62 11.04 -11.11
N VAL A 186 -12.72 10.32 -10.92
CA VAL A 186 -13.13 9.88 -9.57
C VAL A 186 -12.28 8.67 -9.19
N VAL A 187 -11.44 8.81 -8.16
CA VAL A 187 -10.50 7.77 -7.75
C VAL A 187 -10.96 7.07 -6.47
N ILE A 188 -11.05 5.75 -6.52
CA ILE A 188 -11.40 4.87 -5.40
C ILE A 188 -10.24 3.92 -5.18
N TYR A 189 -9.40 4.20 -4.17
CA TYR A 189 -8.23 3.37 -3.88
C TYR A 189 -8.37 2.63 -2.54
N ILE A 190 -8.23 1.30 -2.59
CA ILE A 190 -8.19 0.42 -1.44
C ILE A 190 -6.76 -0.13 -1.28
N PRO A 191 -5.95 0.40 -0.35
CA PRO A 191 -4.54 0.02 -0.23
C PRO A 191 -4.31 -1.37 0.36
N ARG A 192 -5.31 -1.98 1.01
CA ARG A 192 -5.21 -3.29 1.67
C ARG A 192 -6.57 -3.99 1.64
N ALA A 193 -6.86 -4.75 0.59
CA ALA A 193 -8.09 -5.54 0.52
C ALA A 193 -8.19 -6.59 1.63
N ARG A 194 -7.06 -7.04 2.22
CA ARG A 194 -7.08 -7.96 3.37
C ARG A 194 -7.98 -7.51 4.53
N GLN A 195 -8.08 -6.21 4.76
CA GLN A 195 -8.89 -5.67 5.87
C GLN A 195 -10.38 -6.00 5.72
N THR A 196 -10.85 -6.35 4.52
CA THR A 196 -12.24 -6.74 4.27
C THR A 196 -12.51 -8.21 4.59
N VAL A 197 -11.47 -9.05 4.73
CA VAL A 197 -11.62 -10.50 4.93
C VAL A 197 -11.00 -11.01 6.23
N ASN A 198 -10.15 -10.22 6.89
CA ASN A 198 -9.37 -10.63 8.05
C ASN A 198 -10.09 -10.51 9.41
N SER A 199 -11.41 -10.32 9.44
CA SER A 199 -12.19 -10.18 10.67
C SER A 199 -11.74 -9.06 11.62
N SER A 200 -11.07 -8.03 11.10
CA SER A 200 -10.55 -6.93 11.93
C SER A 200 -11.58 -5.87 12.29
N THR A 201 -12.67 -5.78 11.52
CA THR A 201 -13.78 -4.83 11.77
C THR A 201 -15.07 -5.55 12.12
N ALA A 202 -15.93 -4.89 12.89
CA ALA A 202 -17.27 -5.41 13.20
C ALA A 202 -18.11 -5.66 11.94
N TYR A 203 -19.04 -6.61 12.04
CA TYR A 203 -19.93 -7.03 10.96
C TYR A 203 -21.30 -7.40 11.53
N SER A 204 -22.35 -7.23 10.72
CA SER A 204 -23.73 -7.54 11.08
C SER A 204 -24.47 -8.15 9.90
N TYR A 205 -25.27 -9.19 10.14
CA TYR A 205 -26.07 -9.79 9.06
C TYR A 205 -27.26 -8.90 8.72
N ASP A 206 -27.48 -8.63 7.45
CA ASP A 206 -28.67 -7.95 6.93
C ASP A 206 -29.54 -8.93 6.15
N LEU A 207 -30.81 -9.05 6.59
CA LEU A 207 -31.81 -9.94 6.00
C LEU A 207 -32.22 -9.49 4.59
N ARG A 208 -32.21 -8.18 4.32
CA ARG A 208 -32.67 -7.63 3.03
C ARG A 208 -31.70 -7.96 1.92
N THR A 209 -30.40 -7.74 2.16
CA THR A 209 -29.35 -8.02 1.17
C THR A 209 -28.84 -9.45 1.25
N GLN A 210 -29.19 -10.21 2.30
CA GLN A 210 -28.65 -11.53 2.62
C GLN A 210 -27.12 -11.52 2.68
N THR A 211 -26.53 -10.41 3.12
CA THR A 211 -25.08 -10.25 3.26
C THR A 211 -24.71 -9.75 4.65
N TYR A 212 -23.45 -9.97 5.02
CA TYR A 212 -22.88 -9.38 6.22
C TYR A 212 -22.34 -7.98 5.90
N LEU A 213 -22.96 -6.98 6.51
CA LEU A 213 -22.58 -5.58 6.41
C LEU A 213 -21.28 -5.31 7.16
N GLN A 214 -20.39 -4.49 6.57
CA GLN A 214 -19.12 -4.07 7.18
C GLN A 214 -19.10 -2.56 7.41
N PRO A 215 -19.80 -2.06 8.46
CA PRO A 215 -20.07 -0.64 8.64
C PRO A 215 -18.80 0.20 8.81
N GLN A 216 -17.84 -0.26 9.61
CA GLN A 216 -16.61 0.48 9.88
C GLN A 216 -15.72 0.62 8.64
N PHE A 217 -15.62 -0.44 7.82
CA PHE A 217 -14.84 -0.40 6.58
C PHE A 217 -15.51 0.51 5.54
N ALA A 218 -16.83 0.41 5.39
CA ALA A 218 -17.60 1.26 4.48
C ALA A 218 -17.49 2.74 4.87
N HIS A 219 -17.64 3.07 6.16
CA HIS A 219 -17.46 4.42 6.68
C HIS A 219 -16.07 4.99 6.38
N GLN A 220 -15.00 4.22 6.64
CA GLN A 220 -13.64 4.65 6.33
C GLN A 220 -13.44 4.88 4.82
N THR A 221 -14.03 4.03 4.00
CA THR A 221 -13.96 4.16 2.53
C THR A 221 -14.66 5.43 2.07
N LEU A 222 -15.89 5.70 2.52
CA LEU A 222 -16.64 6.93 2.21
C LEU A 222 -15.89 8.19 2.67
N ARG A 223 -15.33 8.18 3.88
CA ARG A 223 -14.54 9.30 4.40
C ARG A 223 -13.32 9.63 3.53
N ARG A 224 -12.62 8.60 3.07
CA ARG A 224 -11.43 8.76 2.21
C ARG A 224 -11.82 9.24 0.82
N LEU A 225 -12.90 8.67 0.26
CA LEU A 225 -13.46 9.08 -1.03
C LEU A 225 -13.83 10.55 -1.06
N LEU A 226 -14.53 11.02 -0.01
CA LEU A 226 -14.94 12.40 0.12
C LEU A 226 -13.74 13.34 0.22
N ALA A 227 -12.71 12.97 0.98
CA ALA A 227 -11.52 13.80 1.15
C ALA A 227 -10.71 13.99 -0.16
N VAL A 228 -10.65 12.96 -1.01
CA VAL A 228 -9.86 13.01 -2.25
C VAL A 228 -10.64 13.62 -3.42
N ASN A 229 -11.91 13.22 -3.57
CA ASN A 229 -12.71 13.55 -4.76
C ASN A 229 -13.72 14.68 -4.52
N LYS A 230 -13.61 15.44 -3.43
CA LYS A 230 -14.61 16.43 -2.98
C LYS A 230 -15.14 17.31 -4.11
N ARG A 231 -14.24 17.87 -4.93
CA ARG A 231 -14.56 18.78 -6.03
C ARG A 231 -15.51 18.15 -7.06
N ILE A 232 -15.17 16.95 -7.55
CA ILE A 232 -15.98 16.25 -8.56
C ILE A 232 -17.30 15.77 -7.93
N LEU A 233 -17.26 15.26 -6.70
CA LEU A 233 -18.45 14.74 -6.02
C LEU A 233 -19.50 15.79 -5.68
N SER A 234 -19.12 17.07 -5.52
CA SER A 234 -20.08 18.16 -5.30
C SER A 234 -20.88 18.51 -6.56
N GLU A 235 -20.34 18.25 -7.75
CA GLU A 235 -21.00 18.52 -9.03
C GLU A 235 -21.98 17.39 -9.40
N LEU A 236 -21.68 16.16 -8.98
CA LEU A 236 -22.49 14.99 -9.29
C LEU A 236 -23.71 14.90 -8.37
N LYS A 237 -24.90 14.83 -8.97
CA LYS A 237 -26.19 14.74 -8.26
C LYS A 237 -26.84 13.37 -8.42
N MET A 238 -27.42 12.83 -7.34
CA MET A 238 -28.12 11.56 -7.31
C MET A 238 -29.30 11.51 -8.29
N SER A 239 -29.42 10.40 -9.03
CA SER A 239 -30.49 10.17 -10.01
C SER A 239 -31.73 9.53 -9.39
N SER A 240 -31.56 8.61 -8.44
CA SER A 240 -32.65 7.92 -7.75
C SER A 240 -32.74 8.31 -6.28
N ARG A 241 -33.98 8.34 -5.77
CA ARG A 241 -34.25 8.47 -4.32
C ARG A 241 -33.70 7.25 -3.57
N LEU A 242 -33.19 7.48 -2.36
CA LEU A 242 -32.75 6.42 -1.45
C LEU A 242 -33.60 6.45 -0.18
N THR A 243 -34.43 5.42 -0.01
CA THR A 243 -35.22 5.22 1.20
C THR A 243 -34.42 4.39 2.21
N LEU A 244 -34.05 5.00 3.32
CA LEU A 244 -33.44 4.32 4.48
C LEU A 244 -34.50 4.20 5.59
N GLU A 245 -34.31 3.27 6.52
CA GLU A 245 -35.31 2.96 7.57
C GLU A 245 -35.75 4.17 8.40
N LYS A 246 -34.86 5.16 8.60
CA LYS A 246 -35.10 6.35 9.43
C LYS A 246 -35.06 7.67 8.66
N ARG A 247 -34.63 7.66 7.40
CA ARG A 247 -34.35 8.87 6.61
C ARG A 247 -34.60 8.61 5.13
N GLU A 248 -35.22 9.57 4.46
CA GLU A 248 -35.35 9.55 3.01
C GLU A 248 -34.40 10.59 2.40
N ILE A 249 -33.58 10.15 1.45
CA ILE A 249 -32.68 11.02 0.69
C ILE A 249 -33.33 11.21 -0.69
N GLN A 250 -33.68 12.46 -0.99
CA GLN A 250 -34.36 12.83 -2.23
C GLN A 250 -33.42 12.72 -3.43
N ALA A 251 -33.99 12.53 -4.62
CA ALA A 251 -33.23 12.64 -5.87
C ALA A 251 -32.71 14.08 -6.04
N GLY A 252 -31.51 14.25 -6.58
CA GLY A 252 -30.87 15.55 -6.79
C GLY A 252 -29.90 16.02 -5.71
N THR A 253 -29.79 15.31 -4.57
CA THR A 253 -28.73 15.55 -3.57
C THR A 253 -27.36 15.27 -4.18
N SER A 254 -26.34 16.01 -3.73
CA SER A 254 -24.98 15.79 -4.26
C SER A 254 -24.40 14.47 -3.74
N LEU A 255 -23.52 13.83 -4.50
CA LEU A 255 -22.81 12.63 -4.04
C LEU A 255 -21.88 12.93 -2.87
N ALA A 256 -21.37 14.17 -2.79
CA ALA A 256 -20.61 14.63 -1.64
C ALA A 256 -21.45 14.62 -0.36
N GLU A 257 -22.67 15.19 -0.40
CA GLU A 257 -23.61 15.15 0.74
C GLU A 257 -24.02 13.72 1.10
N LEU A 258 -24.27 12.86 0.11
CA LEU A 258 -24.57 11.44 0.35
C LEU A 258 -23.42 10.75 1.10
N ALA A 259 -22.18 10.97 0.67
CA ALA A 259 -21.00 10.41 1.34
C ALA A 259 -20.83 11.00 2.74
N ASP A 260 -21.05 12.31 2.93
CA ASP A 260 -21.01 12.96 4.24
C ASP A 260 -22.05 12.37 5.22
N LEU A 261 -23.25 12.03 4.75
CA LEU A 261 -24.26 11.36 5.58
C LEU A 261 -23.76 9.99 6.08
N GLY A 262 -23.11 9.21 5.22
CA GLY A 262 -22.49 7.93 5.63
C GLY A 262 -21.28 8.10 6.55
N VAL A 263 -20.59 9.24 6.46
CA VAL A 263 -19.51 9.59 7.39
C VAL A 263 -20.09 9.99 8.75
N GLN A 264 -21.13 10.82 8.80
CA GLN A 264 -21.75 11.26 10.05
C GLN A 264 -22.42 10.12 10.82
N ASP A 265 -23.06 9.19 10.11
CA ASP A 265 -23.71 8.01 10.72
C ASP A 265 -22.69 7.05 11.36
N GLY A 266 -21.48 6.95 10.79
CA GLY A 266 -20.42 6.09 11.32
C GLY A 266 -19.74 6.60 12.61
N ILE A 267 -20.20 7.70 13.19
CA ILE A 267 -19.72 8.25 14.47
C ILE A 267 -20.54 7.63 15.61
N GLY A 268 -20.44 6.31 15.82
CA GLY A 268 -21.26 5.60 16.80
C GLY A 268 -20.99 4.10 16.86
N THR A 269 -21.59 3.41 17.85
CA THR A 269 -21.43 1.96 18.10
C THR A 269 -21.84 1.10 16.89
N ALA A 270 -21.49 -0.19 16.88
CA ALA A 270 -21.71 -1.11 15.75
C ALA A 270 -23.19 -1.17 15.24
N ALA A 271 -24.16 -0.83 16.08
CA ALA A 271 -25.58 -0.77 15.72
C ALA A 271 -25.99 0.54 14.99
N GLN A 272 -25.20 1.62 15.11
CA GLN A 272 -25.45 2.91 14.49
C GLN A 272 -24.76 3.08 13.13
N GLY A 273 -23.93 2.13 12.68
CA GLY A 273 -23.20 2.22 11.41
C GLY A 273 -23.83 1.49 10.22
N ALA A 274 -25.02 0.89 10.38
CA ALA A 274 -25.63 0.02 9.37
C ALA A 274 -25.93 0.73 8.04
N LEU A 275 -26.02 2.07 8.03
CA LEU A 275 -26.31 2.82 6.80
C LEU A 275 -25.07 2.96 5.91
N ALA A 276 -23.86 3.03 6.48
CA ALA A 276 -22.64 3.29 5.70
C ALA A 276 -22.40 2.27 4.56
N PRO A 277 -22.60 0.95 4.73
CA PRO A 277 -22.49 -0.02 3.64
C PRO A 277 -23.56 0.16 2.56
N VAL A 278 -24.79 0.52 2.93
CA VAL A 278 -25.89 0.79 2.00
C VAL A 278 -25.62 2.08 1.21
N ILE A 279 -25.10 3.11 1.89
CA ILE A 279 -24.67 4.37 1.27
C ILE A 279 -23.50 4.14 0.30
N LEU A 280 -22.54 3.28 0.66
CA LEU A 280 -21.45 2.93 -0.25
C LEU A 280 -21.94 2.18 -1.49
N ASP A 281 -22.84 1.20 -1.34
CA ASP A 281 -23.42 0.45 -2.46
C ASP A 281 -24.21 1.35 -3.42
N THR A 282 -25.02 2.26 -2.86
CA THR A 282 -25.80 3.23 -3.63
C THR A 282 -24.91 4.27 -4.30
N PHE A 283 -23.89 4.79 -3.61
CA PHE A 283 -22.89 5.70 -4.17
C PHE A 283 -22.18 5.08 -5.39
N MET A 284 -21.74 3.82 -5.26
CA MET A 284 -21.08 3.10 -6.37
C MET A 284 -22.04 2.87 -7.54
N THR A 285 -23.28 2.47 -7.26
CA THR A 285 -24.31 2.29 -8.28
C THR A 285 -24.64 3.60 -9.01
N GLU A 286 -24.70 4.72 -8.27
CA GLU A 286 -24.91 6.04 -8.86
C GLU A 286 -23.73 6.45 -9.76
N LEU A 287 -22.49 6.22 -9.35
CA LEU A 287 -21.33 6.41 -10.22
C LEU A 287 -21.42 5.55 -11.48
N GLY A 288 -21.91 4.31 -11.35
CA GLY A 288 -22.13 3.38 -12.45
C GLY A 288 -23.01 3.91 -13.58
N LYS A 289 -24.05 4.66 -13.23
CA LYS A 289 -25.03 5.23 -14.19
C LYS A 289 -24.49 6.39 -15.02
N ARG A 290 -23.35 6.98 -14.63
CA ARG A 290 -22.80 8.19 -15.26
C ARG A 290 -21.64 7.87 -16.18
N LYS A 291 -21.35 8.80 -17.10
CA LYS A 291 -20.18 8.74 -18.00
C LYS A 291 -18.93 9.41 -17.41
N THR A 292 -18.95 9.79 -16.13
CA THR A 292 -17.76 10.30 -15.45
C THR A 292 -16.76 9.16 -15.28
N PRO A 293 -15.48 9.32 -15.67
CA PRO A 293 -14.52 8.24 -15.58
C PRO A 293 -14.18 7.95 -14.11
N VAL A 294 -14.28 6.67 -13.74
CA VAL A 294 -14.01 6.17 -12.38
C VAL A 294 -12.87 5.18 -12.41
N LEU A 295 -11.88 5.37 -11.53
CA LEU A 295 -10.83 4.39 -11.28
C LEU A 295 -11.10 3.66 -9.96
N LEU A 296 -11.35 2.35 -10.03
CA LEU A 296 -11.36 1.48 -8.86
C LEU A 296 -10.04 0.72 -8.77
N ALA A 297 -9.17 1.13 -7.85
CA ALA A 297 -7.84 0.56 -7.62
C ALA A 297 -7.83 -0.24 -6.32
N ILE A 298 -7.47 -1.53 -6.38
CA ILE A 298 -7.49 -2.45 -5.23
C ILE A 298 -6.15 -3.16 -5.10
N ASP A 299 -5.45 -2.93 -3.99
CA ASP A 299 -4.24 -3.65 -3.63
C ASP A 299 -4.56 -4.86 -2.73
N ASP A 300 -3.69 -5.87 -2.73
CA ASP A 300 -3.95 -7.22 -2.20
C ASP A 300 -5.19 -7.89 -2.82
N PHE A 301 -5.40 -7.72 -4.14
CA PHE A 301 -6.61 -8.13 -4.86
C PHE A 301 -6.97 -9.62 -4.65
N GLN A 302 -5.97 -10.49 -4.49
CA GLN A 302 -6.16 -11.92 -4.26
C GLN A 302 -6.97 -12.22 -2.97
N CYS A 303 -6.98 -11.32 -1.99
CA CYS A 303 -7.74 -11.48 -0.74
C CYS A 303 -9.25 -11.58 -0.99
N LEU A 304 -9.77 -10.95 -2.05
CA LEU A 304 -11.18 -10.97 -2.40
C LEU A 304 -11.65 -12.34 -2.93
N TYR A 305 -10.73 -13.10 -3.52
CA TYR A 305 -11.00 -14.41 -4.13
C TYR A 305 -10.71 -15.58 -3.18
N THR A 306 -10.49 -15.28 -1.90
CA THR A 306 -10.16 -16.30 -0.91
C THR A 306 -11.31 -17.29 -0.75
N PRO A 307 -11.05 -18.60 -0.59
CA PRO A 307 -12.12 -19.59 -0.47
C PRO A 307 -12.98 -19.36 0.78
N GLN A 308 -12.35 -18.87 1.86
CA GLN A 308 -12.97 -18.60 3.15
C GLN A 308 -12.31 -17.39 3.80
N THR A 309 -13.11 -16.54 4.44
CA THR A 309 -12.62 -15.39 5.21
C THR A 309 -12.38 -15.77 6.67
N LEU A 310 -11.81 -14.87 7.47
CA LEU A 310 -11.68 -15.08 8.92
C LEU A 310 -12.98 -14.79 9.70
N TYR A 311 -13.98 -14.18 9.05
CA TYR A 311 -15.29 -13.92 9.64
C TYR A 311 -16.06 -15.22 9.89
N ARG A 312 -16.86 -15.24 10.95
CA ARG A 312 -17.64 -16.41 11.37
C ARG A 312 -19.14 -16.12 11.41
N ASP A 313 -19.96 -17.08 11.03
CA ASP A 313 -21.40 -17.00 11.23
C ASP A 313 -21.78 -17.43 12.68
N PRO A 314 -23.07 -17.35 13.08
CA PRO A 314 -23.52 -17.83 14.38
C PRO A 314 -23.28 -19.32 14.64
N HIS A 315 -23.13 -20.13 13.58
CA HIS A 315 -22.79 -21.55 13.64
C HIS A 315 -21.27 -21.79 13.65
N PHE A 316 -20.48 -20.74 13.83
CA PHE A 316 -19.02 -20.76 13.83
C PHE A 316 -18.38 -21.28 12.53
N SER A 317 -19.13 -21.27 11.42
CA SER A 317 -18.64 -21.56 10.07
C SER A 317 -17.97 -20.33 9.48
N ARG A 318 -16.95 -20.51 8.63
CA ARG A 318 -16.26 -19.38 7.97
C ARG A 318 -17.13 -18.82 6.86
N ILE A 319 -17.33 -17.50 6.90
CA ILE A 319 -18.11 -16.79 5.89
C ILE A 319 -17.26 -16.65 4.62
N ARG A 320 -17.87 -16.85 3.45
CA ARG A 320 -17.22 -16.69 2.15
C ARG A 320 -17.19 -15.20 1.74
N PRO A 321 -16.22 -14.73 0.95
CA PRO A 321 -16.08 -13.30 0.66
C PRO A 321 -17.31 -12.71 -0.04
N TYR A 322 -17.94 -13.44 -0.97
CA TYR A 322 -19.15 -12.98 -1.66
C TYR A 322 -20.41 -12.95 -0.78
N HIS A 323 -20.37 -13.41 0.47
CA HIS A 323 -21.43 -13.19 1.46
C HIS A 323 -21.18 -11.94 2.33
N LEU A 324 -20.01 -11.32 2.23
CA LEU A 324 -19.70 -10.04 2.87
C LEU A 324 -20.04 -8.90 1.89
N SER A 325 -20.71 -7.86 2.37
CA SER A 325 -21.18 -6.71 1.57
C SER A 325 -20.08 -6.04 0.73
N VAL A 326 -18.96 -5.65 1.35
CA VAL A 326 -17.90 -4.89 0.66
C VAL A 326 -17.07 -5.75 -0.30
N PRO A 327 -16.56 -6.94 0.07
CA PRO A 327 -15.91 -7.84 -0.89
C PRO A 327 -16.81 -8.22 -2.05
N ARG A 328 -18.10 -8.52 -1.79
CA ARG A 328 -19.08 -8.80 -2.85
C ARG A 328 -19.21 -7.63 -3.81
N LEU A 329 -19.31 -6.40 -3.31
CA LEU A 329 -19.35 -5.19 -4.13
C LEU A 329 -18.15 -5.12 -5.08
N PHE A 330 -16.92 -5.31 -4.56
CA PHE A 330 -15.71 -5.29 -5.38
C PHE A 330 -15.65 -6.45 -6.38
N LEU A 331 -16.09 -7.66 -6.00
CA LEU A 331 -16.18 -8.81 -6.89
C LEU A 331 -17.20 -8.59 -8.02
N GLU A 332 -18.32 -7.93 -7.74
CA GLU A 332 -19.34 -7.60 -8.75
C GLU A 332 -18.79 -6.62 -9.81
N TYR A 333 -18.00 -5.62 -9.39
CA TYR A 333 -17.30 -4.75 -10.34
C TYR A 333 -16.17 -5.49 -11.09
N ALA A 334 -15.36 -6.27 -10.38
CA ALA A 334 -14.26 -7.04 -10.97
C ALA A 334 -14.71 -8.09 -11.99
N SER A 335 -15.93 -8.59 -11.87
CA SER A 335 -16.51 -9.58 -12.80
C SER A 335 -17.32 -8.97 -13.95
N GLY A 336 -17.54 -7.65 -13.94
CA GLY A 336 -18.41 -6.98 -14.91
C GLY A 336 -19.92 -7.13 -14.64
N LYS A 337 -20.33 -7.82 -13.57
CA LYS A 337 -21.75 -7.87 -13.14
C LYS A 337 -22.29 -6.47 -12.85
N ARG A 338 -21.42 -5.59 -12.35
CA ARG A 338 -21.63 -4.14 -12.30
C ARG A 338 -20.47 -3.46 -13.03
N SER A 339 -20.75 -2.33 -13.64
CA SER A 339 -19.75 -1.56 -14.38
C SER A 339 -19.99 -0.06 -14.25
N PHE A 340 -18.93 0.70 -14.47
CA PHE A 340 -18.99 2.15 -14.61
C PHE A 340 -19.17 2.53 -16.08
N GLY A 341 -19.97 3.57 -16.34
CA GLY A 341 -20.19 4.06 -17.69
C GLY A 341 -18.89 4.46 -18.41
N ALA A 342 -17.90 4.94 -17.66
CA ALA A 342 -16.53 5.18 -18.11
C ALA A 342 -15.51 4.84 -17.00
N GLY A 343 -14.32 4.39 -17.38
CA GLY A 343 -13.18 4.21 -16.48
C GLY A 343 -12.64 2.78 -16.41
N ALA A 344 -11.89 2.47 -15.35
CA ALA A 344 -11.10 1.24 -15.25
C ALA A 344 -11.12 0.63 -13.85
N ILE A 345 -10.94 -0.69 -13.79
CA ILE A 345 -10.75 -1.45 -12.56
C ILE A 345 -9.34 -2.02 -12.58
N LEU A 346 -8.52 -1.62 -11.62
CA LEU A 346 -7.14 -2.07 -11.48
C LEU A 346 -6.96 -2.84 -10.18
N GLY A 347 -6.56 -4.10 -10.27
CA GLY A 347 -6.15 -4.92 -9.14
C GLY A 347 -4.63 -5.04 -9.06
N ALA A 348 -4.05 -5.12 -7.87
CA ALA A 348 -2.66 -5.55 -7.69
C ALA A 348 -2.61 -6.81 -6.83
N ILE A 349 -1.99 -7.87 -7.35
CA ILE A 349 -1.73 -9.07 -6.55
C ILE A 349 -0.55 -8.80 -5.64
N SER A 350 -0.67 -9.28 -4.41
CA SER A 350 0.39 -9.24 -3.43
C SER A 350 0.75 -10.67 -3.00
N HIS A 351 1.99 -10.86 -2.58
CA HIS A 351 2.44 -12.14 -2.07
C HIS A 351 2.35 -12.11 -0.56
N ASP A 352 1.36 -12.81 -0.03
CA ASP A 352 1.24 -13.03 1.40
C ASP A 352 1.06 -14.52 1.70
N PRO A 353 1.81 -15.07 2.67
CA PRO A 353 1.71 -16.49 3.01
C PRO A 353 0.34 -16.88 3.57
N GLU A 354 -0.37 -15.99 4.26
CA GLU A 354 -1.70 -16.24 4.80
C GLU A 354 -2.77 -16.21 3.71
N TRP A 355 -2.58 -15.35 2.71
CA TRP A 355 -3.54 -15.06 1.66
C TRP A 355 -2.94 -15.35 0.29
N GLN A 356 -2.73 -16.64 0.05
CA GLN A 356 -2.21 -17.15 -1.22
C GLN A 356 -3.18 -16.86 -2.37
N ILE A 357 -2.63 -16.79 -3.58
CA ILE A 357 -3.42 -16.58 -4.79
C ILE A 357 -4.29 -17.83 -4.99
N PRO A 358 -5.62 -17.72 -5.00
CA PRO A 358 -6.52 -18.86 -5.16
C PRO A 358 -6.50 -19.35 -6.61
N VAL A 359 -6.82 -20.62 -6.77
CA VAL A 359 -6.75 -21.38 -8.03
C VAL A 359 -7.58 -20.73 -9.13
N GLU A 360 -8.76 -20.24 -8.78
CA GLU A 360 -9.71 -19.61 -9.69
C GLU A 360 -9.13 -18.32 -10.29
N LEU A 361 -8.39 -17.54 -9.48
CA LEU A 361 -7.74 -16.33 -9.93
C LEU A 361 -6.48 -16.63 -10.76
N ARG A 362 -5.76 -17.71 -10.44
CA ARG A 362 -4.61 -18.18 -11.25
C ARG A 362 -5.05 -18.60 -12.64
N ASP A 363 -6.11 -19.40 -12.72
CA ASP A 363 -6.66 -19.87 -14.00
C ASP A 363 -7.18 -18.70 -14.83
N ALA A 364 -7.90 -17.75 -14.21
CA ALA A 364 -8.46 -16.59 -14.91
C ALA A 364 -7.38 -15.67 -15.49
N LEU A 365 -6.29 -15.45 -14.74
CA LEU A 365 -5.18 -14.59 -15.17
C LEU A 365 -4.10 -15.36 -15.95
N GLN A 366 -4.29 -16.67 -16.17
CA GLN A 366 -3.36 -17.57 -16.86
C GLN A 366 -1.95 -17.53 -16.25
N LEU A 367 -1.88 -17.56 -14.93
CA LEU A 367 -0.63 -17.41 -14.19
C LEU A 367 0.21 -18.68 -14.31
N GLY A 368 1.38 -18.56 -14.97
CA GLY A 368 2.36 -19.64 -15.06
C GLY A 368 2.87 -20.13 -13.70
N PRO A 369 3.36 -21.38 -13.60
CA PRO A 369 4.00 -21.89 -12.38
C PRO A 369 5.19 -21.03 -11.97
N ASP A 370 5.92 -20.50 -12.95
CA ASP A 370 7.13 -19.69 -12.78
C ASP A 370 6.91 -18.40 -11.97
N MET A 371 5.66 -17.92 -11.86
CA MET A 371 5.36 -16.73 -11.05
C MET A 371 5.31 -17.04 -9.53
N TRP A 372 5.22 -18.31 -9.17
CA TRP A 372 5.15 -18.81 -7.79
C TRP A 372 6.35 -19.71 -7.43
N ASP A 373 6.88 -20.46 -8.40
CA ASP A 373 7.93 -21.46 -8.21
C ASP A 373 9.33 -20.86 -8.46
N LEU A 374 9.77 -19.93 -7.61
CA LEU A 374 11.21 -19.75 -7.35
C LEU A 374 11.73 -20.73 -6.28
N CYS A 375 10.84 -21.50 -5.65
CA CYS A 375 11.20 -22.58 -4.71
C CYS A 375 11.06 -23.99 -5.30
N ALA A 376 10.58 -24.16 -6.54
CA ALA A 376 10.50 -25.47 -7.20
C ALA A 376 11.52 -25.66 -8.33
N SER A 377 12.54 -24.80 -8.40
CA SER A 377 13.67 -24.96 -9.32
C SER A 377 14.95 -25.32 -8.56
N SER A 378 15.01 -26.54 -8.04
CA SER A 378 16.23 -27.34 -7.95
C SER A 378 15.88 -28.76 -7.52
N GLU A 379 16.41 -29.75 -8.27
CA GLU A 379 16.49 -31.18 -7.92
C GLU A 379 15.40 -32.15 -8.39
N SER A 380 14.65 -31.85 -9.45
CA SER A 380 13.94 -32.91 -10.18
C SER A 380 14.22 -32.79 -11.67
N GLY A 381 15.31 -33.42 -12.10
CA GLY A 381 15.55 -33.71 -13.52
C GLY A 381 14.38 -34.54 -14.06
N GLY A 382 13.51 -33.90 -14.82
CA GLY A 382 12.33 -34.52 -15.40
C GLY A 382 11.49 -33.47 -16.11
N GLY A 383 11.69 -33.34 -17.42
CA GLY A 383 10.99 -32.39 -18.28
C GLY A 383 9.48 -32.51 -18.16
N GLY A 384 8.87 -31.43 -17.70
CA GLY A 384 7.43 -31.26 -17.64
C GLY A 384 7.16 -29.87 -17.08
N ALA A 385 7.07 -28.87 -17.96
CA ALA A 385 6.52 -27.57 -17.59
C ALA A 385 5.15 -27.84 -16.98
N LYS A 386 5.03 -27.72 -15.64
CA LYS A 386 3.73 -27.79 -14.98
C LYS A 386 2.87 -26.75 -15.68
N SER A 387 1.68 -27.11 -16.15
CA SER A 387 0.84 -26.14 -16.85
C SER A 387 0.48 -24.99 -15.89
N ALA A 388 0.40 -23.76 -16.41
CA ALA A 388 -0.18 -22.60 -15.72
C ALA A 388 -1.61 -22.85 -15.21
N ILE A 389 -2.26 -23.86 -15.78
CA ILE A 389 -3.64 -24.25 -15.52
C ILE A 389 -3.66 -25.25 -14.36
N ALA A 390 -4.45 -24.92 -13.35
CA ALA A 390 -4.69 -25.78 -12.22
C ALA A 390 -5.20 -27.16 -12.65
N GLY A 391 -4.59 -28.21 -12.07
CA GLY A 391 -4.83 -29.59 -12.48
C GLY A 391 -6.32 -29.98 -12.42
N PRO A 392 -6.80 -30.92 -13.25
CA PRO A 392 -8.21 -31.32 -13.30
C PRO A 392 -8.81 -31.77 -11.97
N TRP A 393 -7.97 -32.20 -11.03
CA TRP A 393 -8.34 -32.75 -9.72
C TRP A 393 -8.37 -31.71 -8.58
N GLU A 394 -7.92 -30.48 -8.85
CA GLU A 394 -7.92 -29.42 -7.85
C GLU A 394 -9.35 -28.90 -7.64
N LYS A 395 -9.77 -28.75 -6.38
CA LYS A 395 -11.13 -28.31 -6.05
C LYS A 395 -11.28 -26.83 -6.39
N LYS A 396 -12.14 -26.52 -7.37
CA LYS A 396 -12.45 -25.15 -7.79
C LYS A 396 -13.85 -24.74 -7.33
N ASN A 397 -13.96 -23.54 -6.78
CA ASN A 397 -15.24 -22.94 -6.43
C ASN A 397 -15.84 -22.24 -7.66
N LYS A 398 -16.93 -22.80 -8.20
CA LYS A 398 -17.65 -22.28 -9.38
C LYS A 398 -18.03 -20.80 -9.23
N THR A 399 -18.49 -20.38 -8.05
CA THR A 399 -18.90 -19.00 -7.81
C THR A 399 -17.72 -18.03 -7.90
N LEU A 400 -16.56 -18.40 -7.38
CA LEU A 400 -15.36 -17.56 -7.46
C LEU A 400 -14.79 -17.54 -8.88
N GLN A 401 -14.89 -18.65 -9.62
CA GLN A 401 -14.53 -18.73 -11.03
C GLN A 401 -15.40 -17.79 -11.88
N GLU A 402 -16.71 -17.72 -11.62
CA GLU A 402 -17.59 -16.74 -12.27
C GLU A 402 -17.16 -15.30 -11.97
N TYR A 403 -16.77 -14.99 -10.72
CA TYR A 403 -16.30 -13.66 -10.36
C TYR A 403 -14.92 -13.30 -10.93
N ALA A 404 -14.12 -14.29 -11.32
CA ALA A 404 -12.80 -14.07 -11.91
C ALA A 404 -12.86 -13.93 -13.45
N ARG A 405 -14.03 -14.17 -14.06
CA ARG A 405 -14.20 -14.14 -15.50
C ARG A 405 -13.97 -12.73 -16.06
N GLY A 406 -13.22 -12.65 -17.17
CA GLY A 406 -13.01 -11.39 -17.91
C GLY A 406 -11.98 -10.46 -17.28
N LEU A 407 -11.15 -10.96 -16.37
CA LEU A 407 -9.97 -10.26 -15.87
C LEU A 407 -8.81 -10.42 -16.86
N GLU A 408 -8.12 -9.32 -17.14
CA GLU A 408 -6.92 -9.30 -17.97
C GLU A 408 -5.68 -9.21 -17.07
N ASN A 409 -4.62 -9.93 -17.46
CA ASN A 409 -3.36 -9.93 -16.75
C ASN A 409 -2.43 -8.83 -17.30
N LEU A 410 -1.95 -7.95 -16.42
CA LEU A 410 -0.84 -7.05 -16.71
C LEU A 410 0.39 -7.52 -15.93
N GLU A 411 1.25 -8.28 -16.59
CA GLU A 411 2.48 -8.80 -15.97
C GLU A 411 3.53 -7.69 -15.86
N LEU A 412 4.07 -7.50 -14.66
CA LEU A 412 5.20 -6.60 -14.44
C LEU A 412 6.52 -7.30 -14.76
N PRO A 413 7.50 -6.57 -15.35
CA PRO A 413 8.85 -7.05 -15.52
C PRO A 413 9.44 -7.56 -14.21
N LYS A 414 10.18 -8.67 -14.31
CA LYS A 414 10.75 -9.41 -13.17
C LYS A 414 11.63 -8.54 -12.26
N GLY A 415 12.28 -7.53 -12.83
CA GLY A 415 13.14 -6.58 -12.13
C GLY A 415 13.25 -5.25 -12.85
N PHE A 416 13.99 -4.32 -12.25
CA PHE A 416 14.44 -3.11 -12.91
C PHE A 416 15.36 -3.44 -14.09
N THR A 417 15.29 -2.61 -15.12
CA THR A 417 16.36 -2.54 -16.12
C THR A 417 17.55 -1.76 -15.54
N LEU A 418 18.74 -1.91 -16.12
CA LEU A 418 19.93 -1.16 -15.70
C LEU A 418 19.70 0.36 -15.59
N PRO A 419 19.09 1.06 -16.58
CA PRO A 419 18.84 2.51 -16.46
C PRO A 419 17.81 2.86 -15.38
N GLU A 420 16.77 2.03 -15.18
CA GLU A 420 15.80 2.22 -14.09
C GLU A 420 16.48 2.09 -12.72
N ALA A 421 17.32 1.07 -12.56
CA ALA A 421 18.06 0.83 -11.33
C ALA A 421 19.09 1.91 -11.05
N ALA A 422 19.82 2.37 -12.08
CA ALA A 422 20.78 3.46 -11.98
C ALA A 422 20.09 4.75 -11.50
N THR A 423 18.93 5.08 -12.06
CA THR A 423 18.17 6.26 -11.66
C THR A 423 17.62 6.13 -10.23
N ALA A 424 17.14 4.94 -9.84
CA ALA A 424 16.76 4.69 -8.45
C ALA A 424 17.95 4.91 -7.51
N PHE A 425 19.12 4.35 -7.84
CA PHE A 425 20.36 4.52 -7.08
C PHE A 425 20.75 5.99 -6.96
N GLU A 426 20.70 6.75 -8.06
CA GLU A 426 20.99 8.18 -8.06
C GLU A 426 20.05 8.99 -7.16
N VAL A 427 18.75 8.68 -7.15
CA VAL A 427 17.79 9.34 -6.25
C VAL A 427 18.18 9.10 -4.79
N TRP A 428 18.47 7.85 -4.41
CA TRP A 428 18.91 7.53 -3.04
C TRP A 428 20.28 8.13 -2.70
N ARG A 429 21.19 8.21 -3.67
CA ARG A 429 22.51 8.86 -3.54
C ARG A 429 22.36 10.36 -3.30
N LYS A 430 21.58 11.06 -4.14
CA LYS A 430 21.33 12.51 -4.06
C LYS A 430 20.60 12.91 -2.78
N ASP A 431 19.73 12.04 -2.25
CA ASP A 431 19.03 12.29 -0.97
C ASP A 431 19.91 12.02 0.26
N GLY A 432 21.08 11.39 0.08
CA GLY A 432 21.92 10.94 1.20
C GLY A 432 21.32 9.75 1.97
N GLY A 433 20.51 8.93 1.31
CA GLY A 433 19.86 7.76 1.92
C GLY A 433 20.74 6.51 1.97
N ILE A 434 21.85 6.47 1.21
CA ILE A 434 22.78 5.34 1.15
C ILE A 434 23.76 5.42 2.34
N LEU A 435 23.95 4.29 3.03
CA LEU A 435 24.76 4.22 4.25
C LEU A 435 26.27 4.18 4.02
N GLY A 436 26.71 3.66 2.87
CA GLY A 436 28.11 3.54 2.47
C GLY A 436 28.51 4.54 1.39
N ASN A 437 29.75 4.41 0.91
CA ASN A 437 30.24 5.23 -0.21
C ASN A 437 29.48 4.84 -1.49
N PRO A 438 28.78 5.77 -2.14
CA PRO A 438 27.99 5.47 -3.33
C PRO A 438 28.91 5.35 -4.57
N THR A 439 29.58 4.21 -4.68
CA THR A 439 30.42 3.85 -5.83
C THR A 439 29.63 3.04 -6.85
N ASP A 440 30.11 3.01 -8.10
CA ASP A 440 29.51 2.21 -9.16
C ASP A 440 29.66 0.70 -8.87
N GLU A 441 30.71 0.31 -8.14
CA GLU A 441 30.90 -1.05 -7.65
C GLU A 441 29.81 -1.46 -6.66
N LEU A 442 29.42 -0.57 -5.74
CA LEU A 442 28.31 -0.81 -4.82
C LEU A 442 27.00 -0.93 -5.60
N PHE A 443 26.77 -0.07 -6.60
CA PHE A 443 25.59 -0.15 -7.44
C PHE A 443 25.48 -1.51 -8.16
N LEU A 444 26.54 -1.92 -8.85
CA LEU A 444 26.56 -3.18 -9.60
C LEU A 444 26.45 -4.40 -8.69
N SER A 445 27.16 -4.42 -7.56
CA SER A 445 27.08 -5.52 -6.59
C SER A 445 25.65 -5.67 -6.06
N LYS A 446 25.02 -4.59 -5.58
CA LYS A 446 23.65 -4.65 -5.05
C LYS A 446 22.60 -4.93 -6.13
N TYR A 447 22.82 -4.47 -7.36
CA TYR A 447 21.94 -4.80 -8.48
C TYR A 447 22.00 -6.29 -8.82
N THR A 448 23.20 -6.89 -8.84
CA THR A 448 23.37 -8.33 -9.07
C THR A 448 22.83 -9.18 -7.90
N GLU A 449 23.09 -8.79 -6.65
CA GLU A 449 22.56 -9.46 -5.44
C GLU A 449 21.03 -9.51 -5.43
N SER A 450 20.38 -8.41 -5.83
CA SER A 450 18.92 -8.32 -5.88
C SER A 450 18.31 -9.03 -7.10
N GLY A 451 19.11 -9.42 -8.09
CA GLY A 451 18.63 -9.89 -9.39
C GLY A 451 17.70 -8.89 -10.07
N GLY A 452 17.95 -7.60 -9.86
CA GLY A 452 17.11 -6.49 -10.32
C GLY A 452 15.78 -6.32 -9.58
N ASN A 453 15.47 -7.07 -8.51
CA ASN A 453 14.21 -6.91 -7.79
C ASN A 453 14.15 -5.53 -7.07
N PRO A 454 13.19 -4.63 -7.39
CA PRO A 454 13.13 -3.29 -6.83
C PRO A 454 13.13 -3.23 -5.31
N ARG A 455 12.32 -4.07 -4.66
CA ARG A 455 12.22 -4.08 -3.20
C ARG A 455 13.52 -4.54 -2.56
N ASP A 456 14.08 -5.63 -3.06
CA ASP A 456 15.28 -6.22 -2.45
C ASP A 456 16.50 -5.33 -2.74
N PHE A 457 16.56 -4.68 -3.91
CA PHE A 457 17.58 -3.67 -4.25
C PHE A 457 17.59 -2.49 -3.26
N ILE A 458 16.42 -1.92 -2.95
CA ILE A 458 16.32 -0.79 -2.02
C ILE A 458 16.52 -1.25 -0.57
N TRP A 459 15.77 -2.25 -0.11
CA TRP A 459 15.72 -2.63 1.30
C TRP A 459 16.91 -3.47 1.75
N ASN A 460 17.29 -4.49 0.98
CA ASN A 460 18.41 -5.38 1.32
C ASN A 460 19.74 -4.88 0.74
N GLY A 461 19.70 -4.08 -0.34
CA GLY A 461 20.87 -3.42 -0.90
C GLY A 461 21.15 -2.07 -0.24
N LEU A 462 20.46 -1.02 -0.68
CA LEU A 462 20.83 0.37 -0.35
C LEU A 462 20.65 0.74 1.14
N LEU A 463 19.54 0.32 1.74
CA LEU A 463 19.20 0.66 3.13
C LEU A 463 19.86 -0.27 4.16
N PHE A 464 20.22 -1.48 3.76
CA PHE A 464 20.85 -2.46 4.66
C PHE A 464 22.37 -2.49 4.55
N ALA A 465 22.97 -1.94 3.49
CA ALA A 465 24.42 -1.92 3.28
C ALA A 465 25.18 -1.41 4.52
N LEU A 466 25.69 -2.36 5.30
CA LEU A 466 26.53 -2.17 6.47
C LEU A 466 28.02 -2.32 6.09
N GLU A 467 28.37 -1.90 4.88
CA GLU A 467 29.75 -1.85 4.40
C GLU A 467 30.22 -0.39 4.43
N GLY A 468 30.29 0.16 5.63
CA GLY A 468 31.16 1.30 5.88
C GLY A 468 32.52 0.73 6.28
N VAL A 469 33.58 1.09 5.55
CA VAL A 469 34.94 0.98 6.10
C VAL A 469 34.92 1.73 7.43
N PRO A 470 35.35 1.13 8.56
CA PRO A 470 35.45 1.86 9.81
C PRO A 470 36.28 3.12 9.55
N PRO A 471 35.88 4.30 10.03
CA PRO A 471 36.65 5.51 9.81
C PRO A 471 38.09 5.25 10.25
N SER A 472 39.05 5.41 9.34
CA SER A 472 40.46 5.31 9.68
C SER A 472 40.77 6.39 10.71
N LEU A 473 41.37 5.98 11.83
CA LEU A 473 41.67 6.83 12.99
C LEU A 473 42.76 7.88 12.73
N GLU A 474 43.17 8.12 11.48
CA GLU A 474 44.41 8.84 11.18
C GLU A 474 44.27 10.37 11.13
N GLU A 475 43.08 10.96 11.31
CA GLU A 475 42.91 12.42 11.30
C GLU A 475 42.22 13.00 12.55
N VAL A 476 42.29 12.32 13.70
CA VAL A 476 41.87 12.88 15.00
C VAL A 476 43.06 13.02 15.95
N SER A 477 44.15 13.62 15.47
CA SER A 477 45.32 13.92 16.32
C SER A 477 45.20 15.25 17.10
N SER A 478 44.06 15.96 17.01
CA SER A 478 43.91 17.30 17.60
C SER A 478 42.65 17.56 18.45
N ALA A 479 41.91 16.52 18.87
CA ALA A 479 40.79 16.69 19.81
C ALA A 479 41.14 16.22 21.24
N PRO A 480 40.92 17.05 22.28
CA PRO A 480 41.44 16.81 23.63
C PRO A 480 40.44 15.95 24.44
N TRP A 481 40.57 14.63 24.37
CA TRP A 481 39.81 13.73 25.24
C TRP A 481 40.77 13.00 26.19
N PRO A 482 41.01 13.51 27.42
CA PRO A 482 42.01 13.00 28.33
C PRO A 482 41.62 11.68 29.05
N HIS A 483 40.49 11.05 28.70
CA HIS A 483 39.95 9.89 29.43
C HIS A 483 40.37 8.54 28.85
N LEU A 484 41.09 8.52 27.72
CA LEU A 484 41.54 7.31 27.03
C LEU A 484 43.07 7.24 27.00
N ARG A 485 43.72 7.45 28.14
CA ARG A 485 45.11 7.02 28.34
C ARG A 485 45.08 5.73 29.16
N GLU A 486 45.30 4.61 28.49
CA GLU A 486 45.56 3.35 29.18
C GLU A 486 46.80 3.50 30.05
N VAL A 487 46.68 3.10 31.31
CA VAL A 487 47.79 2.97 32.24
C VAL A 487 48.60 1.76 31.77
N THR A 488 49.72 2.01 31.10
CA THR A 488 50.78 1.00 30.96
C THR A 488 51.38 0.75 32.33
N LEU A 489 50.97 -0.34 32.97
CA LEU A 489 51.69 -0.89 34.12
C LEU A 489 52.92 -1.63 33.59
N SER A 490 54.06 -1.25 34.15
CA SER A 490 55.40 -1.83 34.01
C SER A 490 55.45 -3.34 34.26
#